data_AF-A0A2V9ZLQ5-F1
#
_entry.id   AF-A0A2V9ZLQ5-F1
#
_cell.length_a   1.000
_cell.length_b   1.000
_cell.length_c   1.000
_cell.angle_alpha   90.00
_cell.angle_beta   90.00
_cell.angle_gamma   90.00
#
_symmetry.space_group_name_H-M   'P 1'
#
loop_
_entity.id
_entity.type
_entity.pdbx_description
1 polymer ?
#
loop_
_entity_poly.entity_id
_entity_poly.type
_entity_poly.pdbx_seq_one_letter_code
_entity_poly.pdbx_strand_id
1 'polypeptide(L)'
;SIDAYNRGLSIMPASPEGLSGMAQTYSRAGNIDEAKSLLNQVLKAHPDRIEDLLMLGELYIRTDEIQQGLNLLWRGEAKKPSAHTELLMATAYMRLKQMPKAKESAPWPIFSARTATMRVQLQLSRARRG
;
A
#
# COMPACT_ATOMS: atom_id res chain seq x y z
N SER A 1 8.05 28.13 -13.57
CA SER A 1 9.46 28.35 -13.20
C SER A 1 9.75 27.61 -11.91
N ILE A 2 11.02 27.49 -11.54
CA ILE A 2 11.46 27.03 -10.21
C ILE A 2 10.74 27.82 -9.08
N ASP A 3 10.31 29.06 -9.33
CA ASP A 3 9.55 29.85 -8.36
C ASP A 3 8.13 29.35 -8.12
N ALA A 4 7.45 28.79 -9.14
CA ALA A 4 6.16 28.13 -8.95
C ALA A 4 6.33 26.81 -8.16
N TYR A 5 7.47 26.13 -8.36
CA TYR A 5 7.85 24.93 -7.61
C TYR A 5 8.15 25.26 -6.14
N ASN A 6 8.88 26.36 -5.87
CA ASN A 6 9.24 26.81 -4.52
C ASN A 6 8.07 27.43 -3.74
N ARG A 7 7.14 28.14 -4.41
CA ARG A 7 5.92 28.64 -3.75
C ARG A 7 4.99 27.50 -3.35
N GLY A 8 4.94 26.42 -4.12
CA GLY A 8 4.20 25.20 -3.76
C GLY A 8 4.74 24.51 -2.50
N LEU A 9 6.07 24.50 -2.31
CA LEU A 9 6.73 23.94 -1.13
C LEU A 9 6.54 24.77 0.15
N SER A 10 6.17 26.05 0.02
CA SER A 10 6.00 26.97 1.16
C SER A 10 4.66 26.81 1.89
N ILE A 11 3.71 26.10 1.30
CA ILE A 11 2.42 25.78 1.91
C ILE A 11 2.54 24.35 2.45
N MET A 12 3.00 24.22 3.69
CA MET A 12 2.86 22.95 4.39
C MET A 12 1.37 22.66 4.57
N PRO A 13 0.83 21.59 3.99
CA PRO A 13 -0.56 21.26 4.18
C PRO A 13 -0.78 20.85 5.64
N ALA A 14 -1.67 21.55 6.34
CA ALA A 14 -2.00 21.24 7.74
C ALA A 14 -3.10 20.18 7.87
N SER A 15 -3.80 19.84 6.77
CA SER A 15 -4.84 18.83 6.77
C SER A 15 -4.30 17.45 6.35
N PRO A 16 -4.93 16.37 6.82
CA PRO A 16 -4.61 15.00 6.39
C PRO A 16 -4.63 14.86 4.87
N GLU A 17 -5.65 15.39 4.19
CA GLU A 17 -5.82 15.32 2.73
C GLU A 17 -4.67 16.01 2.00
N GLY A 18 -4.23 17.16 2.52
CA GLY A 18 -3.12 17.90 1.94
C GLY A 18 -1.80 17.16 2.09
N LEU A 19 -1.54 16.58 3.27
CA LEU A 19 -0.36 15.74 3.51
C LEU A 19 -0.37 14.49 2.61
N SER A 20 -1.52 13.85 2.43
CA SER A 20 -1.71 12.72 1.49
C SER A 20 -1.43 13.13 0.05
N GLY A 21 -1.92 14.29 -0.38
CA GLY A 21 -1.66 14.83 -1.72
C GLY A 21 -0.17 15.15 -1.94
N MET A 22 0.49 15.69 -0.93
CA MET A 22 1.94 15.95 -0.95
C MET A 22 2.73 14.64 -0.99
N ALA A 23 2.34 13.63 -0.22
CA ALA A 23 2.95 12.31 -0.27
C ALA A 23 2.80 11.65 -1.64
N GLN A 24 1.62 11.75 -2.26
CA GLN A 24 1.40 11.27 -3.62
C GLN A 24 2.31 11.99 -4.62
N THR A 25 2.51 13.30 -4.45
CA THR A 25 3.39 14.10 -5.30
C THR A 25 4.85 13.66 -5.15
N TYR A 26 5.33 13.46 -3.93
CA TYR A 26 6.68 12.93 -3.68
C TYR A 26 6.87 11.52 -4.22
N SER A 27 5.87 10.64 -4.05
CA SER A 27 5.88 9.29 -4.61
C SER A 27 6.06 9.28 -6.13
N ARG A 28 5.38 10.18 -6.84
CA ARG A 28 5.53 10.35 -8.30
C ARG A 28 6.87 10.95 -8.70
N ALA A 29 7.44 11.81 -7.85
CA ALA A 29 8.77 12.39 -8.06
C ALA A 29 9.92 11.42 -7.74
N GLY A 30 9.64 10.23 -7.19
CA GLY A 30 10.65 9.26 -6.77
C GLY A 30 11.21 9.49 -5.37
N ASN A 31 10.70 10.50 -4.65
CA ASN A 31 11.06 10.83 -3.27
C ASN A 31 10.26 9.92 -2.31
N ILE A 32 10.61 8.63 -2.30
CA ILE A 32 9.80 7.61 -1.63
C ILE A 32 9.81 7.75 -0.11
N ASP A 33 10.94 8.15 0.49
CA ASP A 33 11.07 8.25 1.94
C ASP A 33 10.26 9.43 2.50
N GLU A 34 10.24 10.56 1.81
CA GLU A 34 9.39 11.71 2.15
C GLU A 34 7.91 11.35 2.04
N ALA A 35 7.53 10.62 0.98
CA ALA A 35 6.16 10.15 0.80
C ALA A 35 5.72 9.24 1.95
N LYS A 36 6.56 8.26 2.32
CA LYS A 36 6.31 7.38 3.47
C LYS A 36 6.21 8.16 4.77
N SER A 37 7.09 9.14 5.00
CA SER A 37 7.09 9.96 6.21
C SER A 37 5.77 10.71 6.37
N LEU A 38 5.29 11.37 5.32
CA LEU A 38 4.03 12.11 5.35
C LEU A 38 2.82 11.19 5.57
N LEU A 39 2.76 10.04 4.90
CA LEU A 39 1.67 9.08 5.09
C LEU A 39 1.68 8.48 6.51
N ASN A 40 2.85 8.22 7.09
CA ASN A 40 2.96 7.80 8.48
C ASN A 40 2.45 8.88 9.44
N GLN A 41 2.72 10.17 9.17
CA GLN A 41 2.18 11.28 9.96
C GLN A 41 0.65 11.32 9.87
N VAL A 42 0.10 11.20 8.65
CA VAL A 42 -1.36 11.14 8.42
C VAL A 42 -1.99 9.97 9.19
N LEU A 43 -1.44 8.77 9.05
CA LEU A 43 -1.97 7.55 9.66
C LEU A 43 -1.76 7.50 11.19
N LYS A 44 -0.82 8.28 11.74
CA LYS A 44 -0.68 8.44 13.19
C LYS A 44 -1.86 9.21 13.78
N ALA A 45 -2.35 10.24 13.07
CA ALA A 45 -3.50 11.03 13.49
C ALA A 45 -4.84 10.38 13.08
N HIS A 46 -4.87 9.72 11.91
CA HIS A 46 -6.07 9.15 11.31
C HIS A 46 -5.79 7.72 10.82
N PRO A 47 -5.74 6.74 11.72
CA PRO A 47 -5.25 5.39 11.42
C PRO A 47 -6.11 4.57 10.45
N ASP A 48 -7.34 5.00 10.20
CA ASP A 48 -8.32 4.25 9.40
C ASP A 48 -8.58 4.86 8.01
N ARG A 49 -7.76 5.83 7.59
CA ARG A 49 -7.86 6.43 6.24
C ARG A 49 -7.42 5.42 5.19
N ILE A 50 -8.40 4.86 4.50
CA ILE A 50 -8.23 3.71 3.61
C ILE A 50 -7.27 4.06 2.48
N GLU A 51 -7.45 5.21 1.83
CA GLU A 51 -6.63 5.66 0.72
C GLU A 51 -5.15 5.78 1.12
N ASP A 52 -4.87 6.23 2.34
CA ASP A 52 -3.50 6.41 2.86
C ASP A 52 -2.86 5.08 3.27
N LEU A 53 -3.66 4.15 3.83
CA LEU A 53 -3.23 2.77 4.08
C LEU A 53 -2.83 2.08 2.78
N LEU A 54 -3.62 2.24 1.71
CA LEU A 54 -3.32 1.66 0.40
C LEU A 54 -2.10 2.30 -0.24
N MET A 55 -1.99 3.63 -0.22
CA MET A 55 -0.85 4.36 -0.79
C MET A 55 0.46 3.98 -0.08
N LEU A 56 0.47 3.97 1.26
CA LEU A 56 1.65 3.58 2.01
C LEU A 56 1.96 2.09 1.83
N GLY A 57 0.93 1.26 1.75
CA GLY A 57 1.06 -0.16 1.45
C GLY A 57 1.75 -0.44 0.12
N GLU A 58 1.33 0.25 -0.93
CA GLU A 58 1.94 0.19 -2.26
C GLU A 58 3.40 0.67 -2.24
N LEU A 59 3.69 1.78 -1.54
CA LEU A 59 5.06 2.28 -1.41
C LEU A 59 6.00 1.27 -0.76
N TYR A 60 5.56 0.60 0.31
CA TYR A 60 6.33 -0.47 0.95
C TYR A 60 6.55 -1.66 0.01
N ILE A 61 5.54 -2.05 -0.77
CA ILE A 61 5.72 -3.11 -1.77
C ILE A 61 6.77 -2.68 -2.80
N ARG A 62 6.68 -1.45 -3.32
CA ARG A 62 7.61 -0.91 -4.32
C ARG A 62 9.06 -0.97 -3.84
N THR A 63 9.31 -0.64 -2.57
CA THR A 63 10.66 -0.65 -1.95
C THR A 63 11.08 -1.99 -1.34
N ASP A 64 10.39 -3.08 -1.67
CA ASP A 64 10.72 -4.44 -1.21
C ASP A 64 10.46 -4.73 0.28
N GLU A 65 9.81 -3.79 0.98
CA GLU A 65 9.28 -3.95 2.35
C GLU A 65 7.90 -4.64 2.32
N ILE A 66 7.81 -5.74 1.58
CA ILE A 66 6.53 -6.33 1.15
C ILE A 66 5.60 -6.68 2.32
N GLN A 67 6.15 -7.15 3.44
CA GLN A 67 5.36 -7.54 4.61
C GLN A 67 4.68 -6.34 5.30
N GLN A 68 5.39 -5.20 5.39
CA GLN A 68 4.80 -3.97 5.93
C GLN A 68 3.68 -3.49 5.00
N GLY A 69 3.91 -3.58 3.69
CA GLY A 69 2.90 -3.26 2.68
C GLY A 69 1.64 -4.10 2.83
N LEU A 70 1.77 -5.43 2.88
CA LEU A 70 0.65 -6.35 3.05
C LEU A 70 -0.16 -6.06 4.32
N ASN A 71 0.48 -5.76 5.45
CA ASN A 71 -0.23 -5.43 6.68
C ASN A 71 -1.16 -4.21 6.49
N LEU A 72 -0.66 -3.14 5.87
CA LEU A 72 -1.48 -1.95 5.61
C LEU A 72 -2.61 -2.22 4.62
N LEU A 73 -2.35 -3.00 3.56
CA LEU A 73 -3.39 -3.41 2.63
C LEU A 73 -4.48 -4.23 3.32
N TRP A 74 -4.13 -5.14 4.24
CA TRP A 74 -5.10 -5.90 5.02
C TRP A 74 -5.98 -5.01 5.89
N ARG A 75 -5.40 -3.98 6.50
CA ARG A 75 -6.17 -2.99 7.28
C ARG A 75 -7.14 -2.21 6.39
N GLY A 76 -6.73 -1.79 5.20
CA GLY A 76 -7.60 -1.13 4.23
C GLY A 76 -8.73 -2.05 3.74
N GLU A 77 -8.40 -3.27 3.35
CA GLU A 77 -9.33 -4.29 2.85
C GLU A 77 -10.40 -4.65 3.89
N ALA A 78 -10.02 -4.76 5.17
CA ALA A 78 -10.95 -5.04 6.25
C ALA A 78 -12.02 -3.94 6.42
N LYS A 79 -11.73 -2.70 6.00
CA LYS A 79 -12.64 -1.56 6.08
C LYS A 79 -13.48 -1.41 4.81
N LYS A 80 -12.81 -1.45 3.66
CA LYS A 80 -13.46 -1.33 2.35
C LYS A 80 -12.78 -2.29 1.36
N PRO A 81 -13.37 -3.47 1.16
CA PRO A 81 -12.93 -4.38 0.13
C PRO A 81 -12.89 -3.69 -1.24
N SER A 82 -11.80 -3.84 -1.97
CA SER A 82 -11.69 -3.25 -3.30
C SER A 82 -10.80 -4.04 -4.24
N ALA A 83 -11.17 -4.06 -5.53
CA ALA A 83 -10.35 -4.68 -6.58
C ALA A 83 -8.93 -4.08 -6.66
N HIS A 84 -8.78 -2.79 -6.32
CA HIS A 84 -7.47 -2.14 -6.28
C HIS A 84 -6.58 -2.74 -5.17
N THR A 85 -7.13 -2.92 -3.96
CA THR A 85 -6.43 -3.56 -2.84
C THR A 85 -6.06 -5.00 -3.17
N GLU A 86 -6.99 -5.76 -3.76
CA GLU A 86 -6.74 -7.15 -4.18
C GLU A 86 -5.59 -7.23 -5.21
N LEU A 87 -5.54 -6.30 -6.16
CA LEU A 87 -4.46 -6.23 -7.14
C LEU A 87 -3.11 -5.95 -6.47
N LEU A 88 -3.04 -4.97 -5.55
CA LEU A 88 -1.83 -4.66 -4.81
C LEU A 88 -1.33 -5.85 -3.98
N MET A 89 -2.25 -6.59 -3.34
CA MET A 89 -1.92 -7.82 -2.61
C MET A 89 -1.42 -8.92 -3.54
N ALA A 90 -2.04 -9.10 -4.71
CA ALA A 90 -1.59 -10.07 -5.71
C ALA A 90 -0.16 -9.74 -6.19
N THR A 91 0.13 -8.47 -6.46
CA THR A 91 1.49 -8.00 -6.81
C THR A 91 2.49 -8.28 -5.70
N ALA A 92 2.13 -8.01 -4.44
CA ALA A 92 2.97 -8.34 -3.28
C ALA A 92 3.29 -9.84 -3.20
N TYR A 93 2.29 -10.71 -3.33
CA TYR A 93 2.49 -12.16 -3.29
C TYR A 93 3.32 -12.68 -4.47
N MET A 94 3.16 -12.10 -5.66
CA MET A 94 4.00 -12.43 -6.81
C MET A 94 5.46 -12.08 -6.54
N ARG A 95 5.73 -10.90 -5.98
CA ARG A 95 7.10 -10.48 -5.62
C ARG A 95 7.70 -11.39 -4.56
N LEU A 96 6.95 -11.76 -3.51
CA LEU A 96 7.43 -12.71 -2.49
C LEU A 96 7.82 -14.07 -3.09
N LYS A 97 7.07 -14.57 -4.08
CA LYS A 97 7.39 -15.83 -4.77
C LYS A 97 8.59 -15.71 -5.71
N GLN A 98 8.85 -14.52 -6.25
CA GLN A 98 9.94 -14.25 -7.17
C GLN A 98 11.26 -13.94 -6.46
N MET A 99 11.25 -13.65 -5.15
CA MET A 99 12.49 -13.60 -4.36
C MET A 99 13.06 -15.03 -4.24
N PRO A 100 14.25 -15.31 -4.80
CA PRO A 100 14.82 -16.65 -4.79
C PRO A 100 15.19 -17.03 -3.35
N LYS A 101 14.28 -17.69 -2.61
CA LYS A 101 14.52 -18.37 -1.31
C LYS A 101 15.54 -17.67 -0.37
N ALA A 102 15.58 -16.34 -0.34
CA ALA A 102 16.52 -15.63 0.49
C ALA A 102 15.85 -15.37 1.84
N LYS A 103 16.14 -16.27 2.79
CA LYS A 103 15.75 -16.31 4.21
C LYS A 103 14.68 -17.35 4.54
N GLU A 104 15.09 -18.59 4.34
CA GLU A 104 14.92 -19.69 5.29
C GLU A 104 15.15 -19.20 6.74
N SER A 105 14.10 -18.66 7.38
CA SER A 105 13.91 -18.57 8.84
C SER A 105 12.82 -17.55 9.15
N ALA A 106 11.57 -18.02 9.21
CA ALA A 106 10.54 -17.42 10.06
C ALA A 106 9.44 -18.47 10.30
N PRO A 107 9.20 -18.90 11.57
CA PRO A 107 8.12 -19.82 11.88
C PRO A 107 6.77 -19.10 11.82
N TRP A 108 5.85 -19.63 11.02
CA TRP A 108 4.47 -19.14 10.86
C TRP A 108 3.49 -19.93 11.74
N PRO A 109 2.42 -19.28 12.23
CA PRO A 109 1.12 -19.94 12.33
C PRO A 109 0.01 -19.30 11.45
N ILE A 110 0.32 -18.39 10.52
CA ILE A 110 -0.72 -17.71 9.70
C ILE A 110 -0.73 -18.16 8.23
N PHE A 111 0.21 -19.01 7.81
CA PHE A 111 0.25 -19.52 6.43
C PHE A 111 -0.67 -20.75 6.25
N SER A 112 -1.99 -20.55 6.32
CA SER A 112 -2.88 -21.43 5.54
C SER A 112 -3.05 -20.79 4.16
N ALA A 113 -2.24 -21.24 3.21
CA ALA A 113 -2.32 -20.91 1.78
C ALA A 113 -3.66 -21.30 1.11
N ARG A 114 -4.68 -21.64 1.91
CA ARG A 114 -5.97 -22.18 1.49
C ARG A 114 -7.06 -21.11 1.38
N THR A 115 -6.86 -19.88 1.87
CA THR A 115 -7.91 -18.84 1.88
C THR A 115 -7.64 -17.69 0.91
N ALA A 116 -6.38 -17.25 0.75
CA ALA A 116 -6.03 -16.14 -0.15
C ALA A 116 -6.22 -16.51 -1.64
N THR A 117 -5.77 -17.70 -2.06
CA THR A 117 -6.00 -18.19 -3.43
C THR A 117 -7.48 -18.52 -3.67
N MET A 118 -8.19 -18.98 -2.64
CA MET A 118 -9.58 -19.42 -2.76
C MET A 118 -10.54 -18.23 -2.90
N ARG A 119 -10.32 -17.08 -2.24
CA ARG A 119 -11.20 -15.90 -2.44
C ARG A 119 -11.02 -15.24 -3.81
N VAL A 120 -9.79 -15.12 -4.29
CA VAL A 120 -9.51 -14.57 -5.63
C VAL A 120 -10.06 -15.50 -6.72
N GLN A 121 -9.91 -16.82 -6.59
CA GLN A 121 -10.52 -17.78 -7.53
C GLN A 121 -12.06 -17.79 -7.45
N LEU A 122 -12.65 -17.66 -6.25
CA LEU A 122 -14.10 -17.69 -6.08
C LEU A 122 -14.78 -16.46 -6.70
N GLN A 123 -14.20 -15.26 -6.55
CA GLN A 123 -14.73 -14.04 -7.17
C GLN A 123 -14.65 -14.08 -8.70
N LEU A 124 -13.53 -14.52 -9.28
CA LEU A 124 -13.37 -14.65 -10.73
C LEU A 124 -14.32 -15.70 -11.36
N SER A 125 -14.69 -16.75 -10.60
CA SER A 125 -15.63 -17.79 -11.07
C SER A 125 -17.09 -17.33 -11.14
N ARG A 126 -17.46 -16.27 -10.39
CA ARG A 126 -18.80 -15.68 -10.41
C ARG A 126 -18.97 -14.65 -11.52
N ALA A 127 -17.90 -13.93 -11.88
CA ALA A 127 -17.92 -12.96 -12.99
C ALA A 127 -18.04 -13.59 -14.39
N ARG A 128 -17.77 -14.90 -14.55
CA ARG A 128 -17.88 -15.63 -15.83
C ARG A 128 -19.20 -16.40 -16.02
N ARG A 129 -20.12 -16.35 -15.05
CA ARG A 129 -21.41 -17.05 -15.09
C ARG A 129 -22.62 -16.09 -15.00
N GLY A 130 -22.45 -14.87 -15.48
CA GLY A 130 -23.52 -13.89 -15.68
C GLY A 130 -23.62 -13.54 -17.16
#